data_AF-A0A0Q7SHY8-F1
#
_entry.id   AF-A0A0Q7SHY8-F1
#
_cell.length_a   1.000
_cell.length_b   1.000
_cell.length_c   1.000
_cell.angle_alpha   90.00
_cell.angle_beta   90.00
_cell.angle_gamma   90.00
#
_symmetry.space_group_name_H-M   'P 1'
#
loop_
_entity.id
_entity.type
_entity.pdbx_description
1 polymer ?
#
loop_
_entity_poly.entity_id
_entity_poly.type
_entity_poly.pdbx_seq_one_letter_code
_entity_poly.pdbx_strand_id
1 'polypeptide(L)' 'MALEELDIACALPWPDMKSVTPWGDSFTGFAPSGREVEIERRYLWAHAPEGAIAVEVEVRDRGSPTGAEAKALITAPR' A
#
# COMPACT_ATOMS: atom_id res chain seq x y z
N MET A 1 4.04 -11.63 1.05
CA MET A 1 4.74 -10.37 0.73
C MET A 1 3.80 -9.22 0.40
N ALA A 2 3.20 -9.08 -0.81
CA ALA A 2 2.34 -7.91 -1.10
C ALA A 2 1.16 -7.74 -0.10
N LEU A 3 0.52 -8.85 0.30
CA LEU A 3 -0.51 -8.85 1.35
C LEU A 3 0.04 -8.46 2.73
N GLU A 4 1.24 -8.94 3.09
CA GLU A 4 1.87 -8.60 4.38
C GLU A 4 2.22 -7.10 4.44
N GLU A 5 2.76 -6.56 3.35
CA GLU A 5 3.06 -5.12 3.23
C GLU A 5 1.78 -4.27 3.21
N LEU A 6 0.69 -4.79 2.62
CA LEU A 6 -0.63 -4.17 2.72
C LEU A 6 -1.13 -4.15 4.16
N ASP A 7 -1.00 -5.25 4.91
CA ASP A 7 -1.39 -5.31 6.33
C ASP A 7 -0.59 -4.28 7.15
N ILE A 8 0.71 -4.13 6.88
CA ILE A 8 1.56 -3.11 7.51
C ILE A 8 1.10 -1.69 7.13
N ALA A 9 0.81 -1.44 5.86
CA ALA A 9 0.29 -0.15 5.40
C ALA A 9 -1.06 0.19 6.06
N CYS A 10 -1.95 -0.78 6.19
CA CYS A 10 -3.25 -0.63 6.83
C CYS A 10 -3.18 -0.51 8.36
N ALA A 11 -2.02 -0.75 8.98
CA ALA A 11 -1.83 -0.54 10.42
C ALA A 11 -1.76 0.95 10.82
N LEU A 12 -1.62 1.86 9.85
CA LEU A 12 -1.68 3.30 10.09
C LEU A 12 -3.09 3.70 10.58
N PRO A 13 -3.25 4.39 11.72
CA PRO A 13 -4.56 4.80 12.21
C PRO A 13 -5.30 5.69 11.20
N TRP A 14 -6.64 5.54 11.15
CA TRP A 14 -7.49 6.29 10.23
C TRP A 14 -7.22 7.81 10.18
N PRO A 15 -7.10 8.53 11.33
CA PRO A 15 -6.82 9.96 11.30
C PRO A 15 -5.50 10.30 10.62
N ASP A 16 -4.46 9.49 10.86
CA ASP A 16 -3.13 9.69 10.29
C ASP A 16 -3.15 9.38 8.80
N MET A 17 -3.78 8.27 8.41
CA MET A 17 -4.01 7.89 7.02
C MET A 17 -4.74 8.99 6.24
N LYS A 18 -5.81 9.55 6.83
CA LYS A 18 -6.58 10.66 6.27
C LYS A 18 -5.75 11.93 6.11
N SER A 19 -4.86 12.21 7.07
CA SER A 19 -4.03 13.42 7.07
C SER A 19 -2.98 13.43 5.96
N VAL A 20 -2.49 12.25 5.58
CA VAL A 20 -1.48 12.12 4.52
C VAL A 20 -2.09 11.89 3.14
N THR A 21 -3.33 11.43 3.04
CA THR A 21 -3.94 11.10 1.74
C THR A 21 -4.24 12.36 0.92
N PRO A 22 -3.76 12.47 -0.34
CA PRO A 22 -3.06 11.45 -1.12
C PRO A 22 -1.54 11.42 -0.87
N TRP A 23 -0.98 10.22 -0.75
CA TRP A 23 0.47 10.03 -0.57
C TRP A 23 0.95 8.70 -1.13
N GLY A 24 2.22 8.61 -1.49
CA GLY A 24 2.86 7.35 -1.85
C GLY A 24 4.38 7.41 -1.69
N ASP A 25 4.98 6.24 -1.51
CA ASP A 25 6.42 6.04 -1.39
C ASP A 25 6.87 4.74 -2.05
N SER A 26 8.18 4.66 -2.33
CA SER A 26 8.83 3.43 -2.74
C SER A 26 10.07 3.17 -1.91
N PHE A 27 10.31 1.89 -1.60
CA PHE A 27 11.47 1.45 -0.81
C PHE A 27 11.92 0.05 -1.23
N THR A 28 13.16 -0.31 -0.87
CA THR A 28 13.69 -1.66 -1.11
C THR A 28 13.34 -2.58 0.05
N GLY A 29 12.81 -3.77 -0.26
CA GLY A 29 12.59 -4.87 0.68
C GLY A 29 13.28 -6.16 0.23
N PHE A 30 13.07 -7.24 0.99
CA PHE A 30 13.63 -8.57 0.68
C PHE A 30 12.52 -9.61 0.59
N ALA A 31 12.42 -10.27 -0.56
CA ALA A 31 11.52 -11.41 -0.73
C ALA A 31 11.90 -12.57 0.21
N PRO A 32 10.99 -13.52 0.51
CA PRO A 32 11.30 -14.71 1.30
C PRO A 32 12.50 -15.52 0.77
N SER A 33 12.80 -15.40 -0.53
CA SER A 33 13.97 -16.00 -1.17
C SER A 33 15.29 -15.26 -0.90
N GLY A 34 15.28 -14.15 -0.17
CA GLY A 34 16.42 -13.26 0.07
C GLY A 34 16.77 -12.30 -1.08
N ARG A 35 15.94 -12.23 -2.13
CA ARG A 35 16.16 -11.31 -3.27
C ARG A 35 15.64 -9.91 -2.94
N GLU A 36 16.33 -8.88 -3.41
CA GLU A 36 15.85 -7.51 -3.32
C GLU A 36 14.63 -7.29 -4.22
N VAL A 37 13.61 -6.65 -3.67
CA VAL A 37 12.39 -6.21 -4.37
C VAL A 37 12.18 -4.72 -4.12
N GLU A 38 11.52 -4.06 -5.05
CA GLU A 38 10.98 -2.72 -4.85
C GLU A 38 9.52 -2.84 -4.40
N ILE A 39 9.20 -2.14 -3.32
CA ILE A 39 7.86 -2.07 -2.75
C ILE A 39 7.38 -0.64 -2.98
N GLU A 40 6.23 -0.49 -3.63
CA GLU A 40 5.55 0.79 -3.79
C GLU A 40 4.25 0.75 -3.00
N ARG A 41 3.98 1.80 -2.23
CA ARG A 41 2.77 1.95 -1.42
C ARG A 41 2.09 3.27 -1.73
N ARG A 42 0.77 3.24 -1.85
CA ARG A 42 -0.06 4.41 -2.19
C ARG A 42 -1.30 4.47 -1.32
N TYR A 43 -1.63 5.67 -0.87
CA TYR A 43 -2.87 6.03 -0.21
C TYR A 43 -3.59 7.02 -1.12
N LEU A 44 -4.74 6.61 -1.64
CA LEU A 44 -5.50 7.35 -2.63
C LEU A 44 -6.90 7.61 -2.11
N TRP A 45 -7.47 8.78 -2.39
CA TRP A 45 -8.89 9.01 -2.15
C TRP A 45 -9.71 8.09 -3.05
N ALA A 46 -10.55 7.26 -2.43
CA ALA A 46 -11.43 6.38 -3.17
C ALA A 46 -12.59 7.18 -3.75
N HIS A 47 -13.02 6.82 -4.96
CA HIS A 47 -14.20 7.42 -5.57
C HIS A 47 -15.49 7.00 -4.84
N ALA A 48 -15.57 5.74 -4.39
CA ALA A 48 -16.73 5.21 -3.68
C ALA A 48 -16.28 4.16 -2.61
N PRO A 49 -16.83 4.20 -1.39
CA PRO A 49 -17.68 5.27 -0.85
C PRO A 49 -16.88 6.57 -0.67
N GLU A 50 -17.57 7.71 -0.70
CA GLU A 50 -16.93 9.02 -0.54
C GLU A 50 -16.20 9.11 0.80
N GLY A 51 -14.99 9.66 0.76
CA GLY A 51 -14.14 9.83 1.93
C GLY A 51 -13.43 8.55 2.40
N ALA A 52 -13.60 7.42 1.71
CA ALA A 52 -12.77 6.25 1.90
C ALA A 52 -11.36 6.42 1.30
N ILE A 53 -10.41 5.65 1.79
CA ILE A 53 -9.02 5.64 1.34
C ILE A 53 -8.72 4.27 0.74
N ALA A 54 -8.29 4.24 -0.52
CA ALA A 54 -7.72 3.06 -1.15
C ALA A 54 -6.24 2.98 -0.79
N VAL A 55 -5.85 1.92 -0.10
CA VAL A 55 -4.45 1.58 0.19
C VAL A 55 -4.02 0.54 -0.82
N GLU A 56 -3.00 0.85 -1.60
CA GLU A 56 -2.45 -0.05 -2.61
C GLU A 56 -0.98 -0.32 -2.31
N VAL A 57 -0.57 -1.56 -2.49
CA VAL A 57 0.81 -1.99 -2.41
C VAL A 57 1.16 -2.83 -3.63
N GLU A 58 2.28 -2.52 -4.27
CA GLU A 58 2.88 -3.32 -5.32
C GLU A 58 4.29 -3.75 -4.93
N VAL A 59 4.60 -5.03 -5.11
CA VAL A 59 5.93 -5.60 -4.86
C VAL A 59 6.47 -6.17 -6.15
N ARG A 60 7.56 -5.60 -6.67
CA ARG A 60 8.18 -5.99 -7.94
C ARG A 60 9.65 -6.35 -7.77
N ASP A 61 10.10 -7.36 -8.51
CA ASP A 61 11.53 -7.59 -8.68
C ASP A 61 12.17 -6.36 -9.36
N ARG A 62 13.41 -6.02 -9.00
CA ARG A 62 14.07 -4.83 -9.59
C ARG A 62 14.14 -4.93 -11.11
N GLY A 63 13.66 -3.87 -11.78
CA GLY A 63 13.61 -3.79 -13.24
C GLY A 63 12.48 -4.59 -13.88
N SER A 64 11.64 -5.28 -13.10
CA SER A 64 10.41 -5.88 -13.60
C SER A 64 9.35 -4.80 -13.82
N PRO A 65 8.67 -4.76 -14.98
CA PRO A 65 7.60 -3.81 -15.23
C PRO A 65 6.30 -4.14 -14.47
N THR A 66 6.21 -5.33 -13.87
CA THR A 66 5.02 -5.82 -13.16
C THR A 66 5.42 -6.47 -11.85
N GLY A 67 4.62 -6.24 -10.81
CA GLY A 67 4.75 -6.87 -9.49
C GLY A 67 3.52 -7.66 -9.04
N ALA A 68 3.61 -8.21 -7.83
CA ALA A 68 2.43 -8.67 -7.11
C ALA A 68 1.76 -7.48 -6.43
N GLU A 69 0.46 -7.32 -6.65
CA GLU A 69 -0.33 -6.22 -6.10
C GLU A 69 -1.28 -6.69 -5.00
N ALA A 70 -1.50 -5.83 -4.01
CA ALA A 70 -2.51 -5.99 -2.98
C ALA A 70 -3.18 -4.63 -2.71
N LYS A 71 -4.49 -4.65 -2.45
CA LYS A 71 -5.23 -3.42 -2.15
C LYS A 71 -6.30 -3.63 -1.09
N ALA A 72 -6.55 -2.59 -0.31
CA ALA A 72 -7.62 -2.50 0.65
C ALA A 72 -8.37 -1.18 0.50
N LEU A 73 -9.64 -1.19 0.87
CA LEU A 73 -10.48 0.01 0.95
C LEU A 73 -10.82 0.26 2.41
N ILE A 74 -10.34 1.36 2.95
CA ILE A 74 -10.50 1.71 4.36
C ILE A 74 -11.55 2.82 4.46
N THR A 75 -12.53 2.62 5.33
CA THR A 75 -13.57 3.61 5.63
C THR A 75 -13.34 4.19 7.02
N ALA A 76 -13.89 5.38 7.27
CA ALA A 76 -13.89 5.94 8.61
C ALA A 76 -14.50 4.94 9.62
N PRO A 77 -13.86 4.75 10.79
CA PRO A 77 -14.44 3.94 11.86
C PRO A 77 -15.80 4.52 12.28
N ARG A 78 -16.71 3.63 12.70
CA ARG A 78 -18.04 4.00 13.19
C ARG A 78 -17.99 4.58 14.59
#